data_AF-A0A097IHQ7-F1
#
_entry.id   AF-A0A097IHQ7-F1
#
_cell.length_a   1.000
_cell.length_b   1.000
_cell.length_c   1.000
_cell.angle_alpha   90.00
_cell.angle_beta   90.00
_cell.angle_gamma   90.00
#
_symmetry.space_group_name_H-M   'P 1'
#
loop_
_entity.id
_entity.type
_entity.pdbx_description
1 polymer ?
#
loop_
_entity_poly.entity_id
_entity_poly.type
_entity_poly.pdbx_seq_one_letter_code
_entity_poly.pdbx_strand_id
1 'polypeptide(L)'
;MESLSLSDLTGRQSRTYAVREPTSEQVGRRIHVAIARWEKPWRGGGPVELNGWIIVARDKPGRQIVRDNSTTEADPDPAILTELHDVLAEFNVSAEESWVVTGRRRVTLLNLLERSGFDVTGSFVEQNRATKKASALMQRKKSALMKGTRRRAPKESERPALWLPNSARTQGRGGAVTVSCDASSDTRSIGSTCFVADNGDYQLRTRRTPVSVDELELDAISHALKYSLRIGATSVVVESDSMAALEAVEHVRRSGARGRRFRGVSAGSLTRFDQAHREARKAHPVEIRRVLGHSGDPLNQAADQIAYLGLRASVHPRDAAEAPLHKGINQALKKARAALQK
;
A
#
# COMPACT_ATOMS: atom_id res chain seq x y z
N MET A 1 31.91 5.59 14.94
CA MET A 1 30.74 4.97 14.28
C MET A 1 30.40 5.79 13.06
N GLU A 2 30.26 5.17 11.89
CA GLU A 2 29.92 5.90 10.66
C GLU A 2 28.47 6.40 10.71
N SER A 3 28.27 7.69 10.41
CA SER A 3 26.96 8.32 10.30
C SER A 3 26.23 7.84 9.04
N LEU A 4 24.94 7.51 9.13
CA LEU A 4 24.16 7.15 7.95
C LEU A 4 23.96 8.36 7.04
N SER A 5 23.94 8.13 5.73
CA SER A 5 23.48 9.12 4.76
C SER A 5 21.95 9.09 4.64
N LEU A 6 21.35 10.19 4.16
CA LEU A 6 19.91 10.22 3.91
C LEU A 6 19.49 9.14 2.89
N SER A 7 20.36 8.81 1.93
CA SER A 7 20.17 7.71 0.98
C SER A 7 19.94 6.36 1.66
N ASP A 8 20.54 6.12 2.83
CA ASP A 8 20.44 4.85 3.55
C ASP A 8 19.07 4.70 4.23
N LEU A 9 18.50 5.81 4.72
CA LEU A 9 17.14 5.83 5.29
C LEU A 9 16.05 5.87 4.22
N THR A 10 16.28 6.57 3.11
CA THR A 10 15.32 6.63 1.99
C THR A 10 15.21 5.33 1.20
N GLY A 11 15.89 4.26 1.65
CA GLY A 11 15.37 2.90 1.60
C GLY A 11 14.76 2.59 0.24
N ARG A 12 15.61 2.11 -0.63
CA ARG A 12 15.28 1.83 -2.00
C ARG A 12 14.19 0.67 -1.91
N GLN A 13 12.85 0.91 -1.98
CA GLN A 13 11.89 0.01 -2.70
C GLN A 13 10.97 -1.12 -2.11
N SER A 14 10.31 -1.08 -0.93
CA SER A 14 9.07 -1.86 -0.53
C SER A 14 8.99 -3.42 -0.47
N ARG A 15 8.32 -4.00 0.56
CA ARG A 15 7.61 -5.33 0.63
C ARG A 15 7.27 -5.76 2.10
N THR A 16 6.35 -6.65 2.51
CA THR A 16 5.10 -7.32 2.03
C THR A 16 4.73 -8.45 3.04
N TYR A 17 3.43 -8.67 3.28
CA TYR A 17 2.79 -9.84 3.93
C TYR A 17 3.38 -11.23 3.59
N ALA A 18 3.38 -12.13 4.57
CA ALA A 18 3.84 -13.52 4.48
C ALA A 18 3.00 -14.35 3.50
N VAL A 19 3.66 -15.27 2.78
CA VAL A 19 3.07 -16.14 1.75
C VAL A 19 2.79 -17.49 2.39
N ARG A 20 1.58 -18.04 2.19
CA ARG A 20 1.26 -19.43 2.55
C ARG A 20 2.15 -20.37 1.73
N GLU A 21 2.82 -21.31 2.37
CA GLU A 21 3.72 -22.23 1.68
C GLU A 21 2.93 -23.16 0.73
N PRO A 22 3.41 -23.39 -0.51
CA PRO A 22 2.76 -24.30 -1.47
C PRO A 22 2.73 -25.75 -0.96
N THR A 23 1.67 -26.49 -1.28
CA THR A 23 1.56 -27.91 -0.94
C THR A 23 2.34 -28.80 -1.92
N SER A 24 2.69 -30.02 -1.50
CA SER A 24 3.34 -30.99 -2.40
C SER A 24 2.46 -31.38 -3.58
N GLU A 25 1.13 -31.38 -3.40
CA GLU A 25 0.15 -31.61 -4.46
C GLU A 25 0.22 -30.52 -5.54
N GLN A 26 0.23 -29.25 -5.13
CA GLN A 26 0.38 -28.09 -6.02
C GLN A 26 1.68 -28.15 -6.82
N VAL A 27 2.80 -28.48 -6.16
CA VAL A 27 4.10 -28.63 -6.82
C VAL A 27 4.12 -29.82 -7.79
N GLY A 28 3.31 -30.85 -7.52
CA GLY A 28 3.18 -32.06 -8.32
C GLY A 28 2.28 -31.92 -9.55
N ARG A 29 1.42 -30.88 -9.64
CA ARG A 29 0.46 -30.67 -10.74
C ARG A 29 1.14 -30.71 -12.11
N ARG A 30 0.40 -31.16 -13.12
CA ARG A 30 0.93 -31.37 -14.48
C ARG A 30 1.33 -30.03 -15.12
N ILE A 31 0.45 -29.04 -15.03
CA ILE A 31 0.66 -27.68 -15.57
C ILE A 31 0.77 -26.67 -14.43
N HIS A 32 1.78 -25.81 -14.50
CA HIS A 32 1.88 -24.64 -13.62
C HIS A 32 1.58 -23.40 -14.45
N VAL A 33 0.67 -22.57 -13.96
CA VAL A 33 0.23 -21.34 -14.61
C VAL A 33 0.55 -20.15 -13.71
N ALA A 34 0.97 -19.04 -14.31
CA ALA A 34 1.18 -17.78 -13.64
C ALA A 34 0.51 -16.64 -14.40
N ILE A 35 -0.37 -15.90 -13.71
CA ILE A 35 -1.18 -14.81 -14.29
C ILE A 35 -0.73 -13.48 -13.69
N ALA A 36 -0.19 -12.60 -14.54
CA ALA A 36 0.26 -11.27 -14.15
C ALA A 36 -0.58 -10.18 -14.81
N ARG A 37 -1.33 -9.41 -14.01
CA ARG A 37 -2.12 -8.26 -14.47
C ARG A 37 -1.34 -6.95 -14.46
N TRP A 38 -1.61 -6.10 -15.43
CA TRP A 38 -1.11 -4.74 -15.56
C TRP A 38 -2.21 -3.80 -16.03
N GLU A 39 -2.04 -2.51 -15.75
CA GLU A 39 -3.02 -1.48 -16.08
C GLU A 39 -2.23 -0.32 -16.71
N LYS A 40 -2.74 0.24 -17.81
CA LYS A 40 -2.27 1.50 -18.36
C LYS A 40 -3.21 2.59 -17.87
N PRO A 41 -2.78 3.45 -16.93
CA PRO A 41 -3.61 4.56 -16.48
C PRO A 41 -3.76 5.60 -17.60
N TRP A 42 -4.96 6.16 -17.74
CA TRP A 42 -5.22 7.26 -18.66
C TRP A 42 -4.43 8.50 -18.22
N ARG A 43 -3.77 9.19 -19.16
CA ARG A 43 -2.92 10.36 -18.85
C ARG A 43 -3.70 11.60 -18.37
N GLY A 44 -5.04 11.55 -18.37
CA GLY A 44 -5.93 12.65 -17.99
C GLY A 44 -6.84 12.39 -16.79
N GLY A 45 -6.54 11.42 -15.91
CA GLY A 45 -7.30 11.23 -14.66
C GLY A 45 -8.68 10.58 -14.80
N GLY A 46 -8.96 9.91 -15.93
CA GLY A 46 -10.16 9.10 -16.16
C GLY A 46 -9.98 7.61 -15.81
N PRO A 47 -10.99 6.74 -16.04
CA PRO A 47 -10.87 5.28 -15.85
C PRO A 47 -9.70 4.68 -16.64
N VAL A 48 -9.23 3.51 -16.22
CA VAL A 48 -8.09 2.78 -16.82
C VAL A 48 -8.27 2.72 -18.34
N GLU A 49 -7.26 3.19 -19.08
CA GLU A 49 -7.29 3.21 -20.56
C GLU A 49 -7.25 1.79 -21.11
N LEU A 50 -6.49 0.92 -20.44
CA LEU A 50 -6.26 -0.44 -20.89
C LEU A 50 -5.91 -1.34 -19.70
N ASN A 51 -6.75 -2.36 -19.49
CA ASN A 51 -6.47 -3.48 -18.60
C ASN A 51 -5.71 -4.54 -19.40
N GLY A 52 -4.62 -5.06 -18.88
CA GLY A 52 -3.88 -6.13 -19.55
C GLY A 52 -3.41 -7.22 -18.62
N TRP A 53 -3.06 -8.34 -19.21
CA TRP A 53 -2.61 -9.50 -18.48
C TRP A 53 -1.63 -10.32 -19.29
N ILE A 54 -0.82 -11.10 -18.56
CA ILE A 54 0.10 -12.06 -19.12
C ILE A 54 -0.21 -13.40 -18.45
N ILE A 55 -0.55 -14.41 -19.25
CA ILE A 55 -0.68 -15.80 -18.81
C ILE A 55 0.56 -16.54 -19.29
N VAL A 56 1.28 -17.16 -18.37
CA VAL A 56 2.33 -18.12 -18.69
C VAL A 56 1.90 -19.46 -18.16
N ALA A 57 1.84 -20.47 -19.02
CA ALA A 57 1.60 -21.86 -18.64
C ALA A 57 2.81 -22.71 -19.03
N ARG A 58 3.21 -23.63 -18.15
CA ARG A 58 4.37 -24.49 -18.36
C ARG A 58 4.12 -25.91 -17.87
N ASP A 59 4.42 -26.89 -18.71
CA ASP A 59 4.33 -28.32 -18.39
C ASP A 59 5.68 -28.89 -17.91
N LYS A 60 5.66 -30.16 -17.48
CA LYS A 60 6.85 -30.84 -16.92
C LYS A 60 7.92 -31.09 -17.99
N PRO A 61 7.56 -31.55 -19.21
CA PRO A 61 8.47 -31.62 -20.36
C PRO A 61 9.15 -30.30 -20.72
N GLY A 62 8.58 -29.16 -20.31
CA GLY A 62 9.13 -27.82 -20.52
C GLY A 62 8.46 -27.04 -21.65
N ARG A 63 7.42 -27.59 -22.29
CA ARG A 63 6.55 -26.84 -23.21
C ARG A 63 5.94 -25.67 -22.44
N GLN A 64 5.94 -24.52 -23.09
CA GLN A 64 5.52 -23.25 -22.49
C GLN A 64 4.64 -22.49 -23.47
N ILE A 65 3.51 -21.99 -22.97
CA ILE A 65 2.64 -21.07 -23.69
C ILE A 65 2.67 -19.73 -22.96
N VAL A 66 2.74 -18.65 -23.73
CA VAL A 66 2.69 -17.27 -23.23
C VAL A 66 1.62 -16.52 -24.00
N ARG A 67 0.68 -15.94 -23.28
CA ARG A 67 -0.31 -15.00 -23.80
C ARG A 67 -0.10 -13.65 -23.13
N ASP A 68 -0.10 -12.57 -23.91
CA ASP A 68 -0.02 -11.18 -23.46
C ASP A 68 -1.12 -10.41 -24.18
N ASN A 69 -2.18 -10.08 -23.46
CA ASN A 69 -3.41 -9.54 -24.03
C ASN A 69 -3.93 -8.37 -23.19
N SER A 70 -4.90 -7.64 -23.73
CA SER A 70 -5.49 -6.48 -23.09
C SER A 70 -6.90 -6.17 -23.56
N THR A 71 -7.65 -5.47 -22.72
CA THR A 71 -9.01 -5.00 -22.98
C THR A 71 -9.22 -3.59 -22.45
N THR A 72 -10.16 -2.88 -23.05
CA THR A 72 -10.69 -1.60 -22.55
C THR A 72 -11.84 -1.78 -21.56
N GLU A 73 -12.34 -3.02 -21.40
CA GLU A 73 -13.39 -3.33 -20.44
C GLU A 73 -12.95 -3.04 -19.00
N ALA A 74 -13.92 -2.60 -18.19
CA ALA A 74 -13.68 -2.25 -16.78
C ALA A 74 -13.31 -3.47 -15.93
N ASP A 75 -13.93 -4.63 -16.22
CA ASP A 75 -13.60 -5.91 -15.58
C ASP A 75 -12.98 -6.89 -16.60
N PRO A 76 -11.65 -7.10 -16.56
CA PRO A 76 -10.98 -8.04 -17.45
C PRO A 76 -10.99 -9.49 -16.94
N ASP A 77 -11.47 -9.77 -15.72
CA ASP A 77 -11.35 -11.10 -15.11
C ASP A 77 -12.07 -12.22 -15.90
N PRO A 78 -13.26 -12.00 -16.50
CA PRO A 78 -13.88 -12.99 -17.38
C PRO A 78 -13.04 -13.31 -18.63
N ALA A 79 -12.42 -12.31 -19.25
CA ALA A 79 -11.56 -12.50 -20.42
C ALA A 79 -10.29 -13.30 -20.07
N ILE A 80 -9.72 -13.03 -18.89
CA ILE A 80 -8.59 -13.79 -18.34
C ILE A 80 -8.95 -15.26 -18.13
N LEU A 81 -10.15 -15.54 -17.61
CA LEU A 81 -10.63 -16.89 -17.38
C LEU A 81 -10.82 -17.65 -18.71
N THR A 82 -11.45 -17.03 -19.71
CA THR A 82 -11.61 -17.64 -21.04
C THR A 82 -10.26 -17.97 -21.66
N GLU A 83 -9.32 -17.02 -21.66
CA GLU A 83 -8.00 -17.26 -22.24
C GLU A 83 -7.19 -18.30 -21.45
N LEU A 84 -7.40 -18.42 -20.14
CA LEU A 84 -6.82 -19.51 -19.35
C LEU A 84 -7.35 -20.88 -19.79
N HIS A 85 -8.66 -21.00 -20.04
CA HIS A 85 -9.24 -22.24 -20.55
C HIS A 85 -8.68 -22.60 -21.93
N ASP A 86 -8.54 -21.62 -22.83
CA ASP A 86 -7.94 -21.84 -24.16
C ASP A 86 -6.49 -22.35 -24.03
N VAL A 87 -5.69 -21.73 -23.15
CA VAL A 87 -4.31 -22.15 -22.89
C VAL A 87 -4.27 -23.59 -22.35
N LEU A 88 -5.17 -23.97 -21.44
CA LEU A 88 -5.22 -25.35 -20.93
C LEU A 88 -5.67 -26.37 -21.99
N ALA A 89 -6.61 -25.99 -22.86
CA ALA A 89 -7.04 -26.81 -23.98
C ALA A 89 -5.88 -27.11 -24.94
N GLU A 90 -4.99 -26.14 -25.19
CA GLU A 90 -3.78 -26.35 -25.98
C GLU A 90 -2.81 -27.37 -25.36
N PHE A 91 -2.81 -27.51 -24.02
CA PHE A 91 -2.07 -28.54 -23.30
C PHE A 91 -2.81 -29.87 -23.17
N ASN A 92 -4.08 -29.93 -23.59
CA ASN A 92 -4.99 -31.05 -23.38
C ASN A 92 -5.05 -31.47 -21.91
N VAL A 93 -5.32 -30.49 -21.02
CA VAL A 93 -5.47 -30.70 -19.57
C VAL A 93 -6.69 -29.97 -19.03
N SER A 94 -7.20 -30.44 -17.89
CA SER A 94 -8.28 -29.79 -17.15
C SER A 94 -7.75 -28.79 -16.11
N ALA A 95 -8.67 -28.02 -15.50
CA ALA A 95 -8.37 -27.11 -14.40
C ALA A 95 -7.75 -27.83 -13.19
N GLU A 96 -8.22 -29.03 -12.87
CA GLU A 96 -7.73 -29.86 -11.76
C GLU A 96 -6.28 -30.31 -11.95
N GLU A 97 -5.80 -30.44 -13.19
CA GLU A 97 -4.41 -30.79 -13.46
C GLU A 97 -3.46 -29.58 -13.39
N SER A 98 -4.01 -28.39 -13.13
CA SER A 98 -3.30 -27.12 -13.15
C SER A 98 -3.15 -26.50 -11.76
N TRP A 99 -2.02 -25.85 -11.53
CA TRP A 99 -1.81 -24.96 -10.40
C TRP A 99 -1.61 -23.54 -10.87
N VAL A 100 -2.50 -22.63 -10.46
CA VAL A 100 -2.50 -21.23 -10.89
C VAL A 100 -1.94 -20.34 -9.79
N VAL A 101 -0.98 -19.48 -10.13
CA VAL A 101 -0.52 -18.39 -9.26
C VAL A 101 -0.94 -17.05 -9.83
N THR A 102 -1.42 -16.15 -8.96
CA THR A 102 -1.78 -14.78 -9.31
C THR A 102 -1.22 -13.76 -8.32
N GLY A 103 -1.31 -12.47 -8.64
CA GLY A 103 -0.80 -11.40 -7.80
C GLY A 103 -1.58 -11.20 -6.50
N ARG A 104 -0.86 -10.80 -5.43
CA ARG A 104 -1.36 -10.69 -4.03
C ARG A 104 -2.54 -9.74 -3.77
N ARG A 105 -2.97 -8.93 -4.75
CA ARG A 105 -4.04 -7.93 -4.59
C ARG A 105 -5.19 -8.17 -5.58
N ARG A 106 -5.40 -9.42 -6.02
CA ARG A 106 -6.37 -9.79 -7.04
C ARG A 106 -7.43 -10.73 -6.48
N VAL A 107 -8.13 -10.29 -5.43
CA VAL A 107 -9.13 -11.10 -4.71
C VAL A 107 -10.29 -11.51 -5.62
N THR A 108 -10.77 -10.61 -6.49
CA THR A 108 -11.85 -10.91 -7.44
C THR A 108 -11.47 -12.02 -8.41
N LEU A 109 -10.34 -11.87 -9.10
CA LEU A 109 -9.80 -12.92 -9.98
C LEU A 109 -9.52 -14.24 -9.26
N LEU A 110 -8.98 -14.18 -8.05
CA LEU A 110 -8.71 -15.38 -7.26
C LEU A 110 -10.01 -16.14 -6.95
N ASN A 111 -11.03 -15.45 -6.46
CA ASN A 111 -12.34 -16.04 -6.20
C ASN A 111 -13.00 -16.58 -7.48
N LEU A 112 -12.83 -15.89 -8.61
CA LEU A 112 -13.34 -16.34 -9.90
C LEU A 112 -12.68 -17.66 -10.31
N LEU A 113 -11.35 -17.74 -10.25
CA LEU A 113 -10.60 -18.95 -10.58
C LEU A 113 -10.95 -20.12 -9.65
N GLU A 114 -11.06 -19.89 -8.34
CA GLU A 114 -11.45 -20.94 -7.39
C GLU A 114 -12.87 -21.46 -7.69
N ARG A 115 -13.82 -20.58 -8.00
CA ARG A 115 -15.18 -20.98 -8.40
C ARG A 115 -15.23 -21.74 -9.72
N SER A 116 -14.25 -21.53 -10.59
CA SER A 116 -14.09 -22.25 -11.85
C SER A 116 -13.27 -23.54 -11.72
N GLY A 117 -13.00 -24.00 -10.49
CA GLY A 117 -12.39 -25.31 -10.22
C GLY A 117 -10.86 -25.32 -10.25
N PHE A 118 -10.19 -24.16 -10.22
CA PHE A 118 -8.74 -24.09 -10.20
C PHE A 118 -8.18 -24.16 -8.78
N ASP A 119 -7.02 -24.80 -8.65
CA ASP A 119 -6.17 -24.71 -7.45
C ASP A 119 -5.31 -23.44 -7.56
N VAL A 120 -5.60 -22.44 -6.72
CA VAL A 120 -5.05 -21.08 -6.85
C VAL A 120 -4.19 -20.70 -5.64
N THR A 121 -3.05 -20.07 -5.91
CA THR A 121 -2.26 -19.40 -4.90
C THR A 121 -2.18 -17.90 -5.18
N GLY A 122 -2.63 -17.11 -4.21
CA GLY A 122 -2.65 -15.64 -4.28
C GLY A 122 -1.27 -14.97 -4.21
N SER A 123 -0.20 -15.65 -4.64
CA SER A 123 1.09 -15.02 -4.81
C SER A 123 1.97 -15.80 -5.78
N PHE A 124 2.85 -15.08 -6.48
CA PHE A 124 3.95 -15.69 -7.22
C PHE A 124 4.93 -16.36 -6.27
N VAL A 125 5.06 -17.67 -6.40
CA VAL A 125 5.96 -18.53 -5.63
C VAL A 125 6.97 -19.20 -6.54
N GLU A 126 8.19 -19.42 -6.05
CA GLU A 126 9.31 -19.91 -6.87
C GLU A 126 9.11 -21.36 -7.33
N GLN A 127 8.38 -22.14 -6.55
CA GLN A 127 8.02 -23.53 -6.86
C GLN A 127 7.07 -23.64 -8.07
N ASN A 128 6.36 -22.55 -8.41
CA ASN A 128 5.56 -22.53 -9.63
C ASN A 128 6.45 -22.28 -10.86
N ARG A 129 6.46 -23.23 -11.80
CA ARG A 129 7.37 -23.27 -12.96
C ARG A 129 7.15 -22.11 -13.95
N ALA A 130 5.98 -21.48 -13.92
CA ALA A 130 5.63 -20.33 -14.75
C ALA A 130 5.99 -18.97 -14.11
N THR A 131 6.18 -18.92 -12.79
CA THR A 131 6.42 -17.67 -12.04
C THR A 131 7.59 -16.85 -12.57
N LYS A 132 8.75 -17.49 -12.81
CA LYS A 132 9.98 -16.78 -13.21
C LYS A 132 9.80 -16.05 -14.54
N LYS A 133 9.17 -16.71 -15.52
CA LYS A 133 8.93 -16.15 -16.85
C LYS A 133 7.85 -15.07 -16.81
N ALA A 134 6.72 -15.31 -16.14
CA ALA A 134 5.67 -14.31 -15.98
C ALA A 134 6.20 -13.04 -15.30
N SER A 135 7.00 -13.19 -14.24
CA SER A 135 7.64 -12.08 -13.54
C SER A 135 8.58 -11.28 -14.44
N ALA A 136 9.40 -11.95 -15.25
CA ALA A 136 10.31 -11.29 -16.18
C ALA A 136 9.56 -10.50 -17.27
N LEU A 137 8.50 -11.08 -17.86
CA LEU A 137 7.68 -10.41 -18.86
C LEU A 137 6.94 -9.21 -18.26
N MET A 138 6.35 -9.37 -17.07
CA MET A 138 5.73 -8.26 -16.34
C MET A 138 6.73 -7.14 -16.05
N GLN A 139 7.96 -7.45 -15.63
CA GLN A 139 8.98 -6.41 -15.40
C GLN A 139 9.35 -5.65 -16.68
N ARG A 140 9.45 -6.35 -17.82
CA ARG A 140 9.66 -5.71 -19.14
C ARG A 140 8.48 -4.84 -19.52
N LYS A 141 7.24 -5.33 -19.38
CA LYS A 141 6.02 -4.58 -19.67
C LYS A 141 5.90 -3.33 -18.79
N LYS A 142 6.13 -3.46 -17.49
CA LYS A 142 6.21 -2.32 -16.55
C LYS A 142 7.28 -1.32 -16.96
N SER A 143 8.47 -1.79 -17.32
CA SER A 143 9.56 -0.90 -17.75
C SER A 143 9.21 -0.14 -19.03
N ALA A 144 8.48 -0.78 -19.96
CA ALA A 144 7.99 -0.14 -21.18
C ALA A 144 6.88 0.87 -20.88
N LEU A 145 5.91 0.52 -20.02
CA LEU A 145 4.83 1.39 -19.57
C LEU A 145 5.35 2.59 -18.73
N MET A 146 6.45 2.41 -18.01
CA MET A 146 7.06 3.39 -17.09
C MET A 146 8.28 4.12 -17.71
N LYS A 147 8.52 4.04 -19.02
CA LYS A 147 9.47 4.94 -19.69
C LYS A 147 8.91 6.38 -19.57
N GLY A 148 9.34 7.07 -18.51
CA GLY A 148 8.89 8.39 -18.07
C GLY A 148 8.98 8.62 -16.55
N THR A 149 9.00 7.56 -15.73
CA THR A 149 8.98 7.65 -14.25
C THR A 149 9.74 6.47 -13.61
N ARG A 150 10.97 6.68 -13.08
CA ARG A 150 11.78 5.64 -12.38
C ARG A 150 12.15 6.11 -10.97
N ARG A 151 12.08 5.28 -9.91
CA ARG A 151 13.00 4.16 -9.55
C ARG A 151 12.39 3.20 -8.48
N ARG A 152 12.78 1.90 -8.50
CA ARG A 152 12.38 0.79 -7.58
C ARG A 152 13.58 0.09 -6.95
N ALA A 153 13.44 -0.63 -5.83
CA ALA A 153 14.61 -1.14 -5.10
C ALA A 153 14.42 -2.29 -4.05
N PRO A 154 15.45 -2.81 -3.31
CA PRO A 154 15.49 -4.20 -2.81
C PRO A 154 14.87 -4.47 -1.42
N LYS A 155 14.67 -5.78 -1.15
CA LYS A 155 13.96 -6.40 -0.01
C LYS A 155 14.96 -6.73 1.13
N GLU A 156 14.76 -6.24 2.36
CA GLU A 156 15.64 -6.49 3.52
C GLU A 156 15.07 -7.56 4.47
N SER A 157 15.96 -8.37 5.06
CA SER A 157 15.68 -9.37 6.11
C SER A 157 15.40 -8.71 7.48
N GLU A 158 14.75 -9.45 8.39
CA GLU A 158 14.42 -8.98 9.75
C GLU A 158 15.64 -8.37 10.44
N ARG A 159 15.56 -7.07 10.75
CA ARG A 159 16.48 -6.39 11.65
C ARG A 159 15.70 -5.96 12.90
N PRO A 160 16.19 -6.25 14.11
CA PRO A 160 15.52 -5.82 15.33
C PRO A 160 15.42 -4.29 15.38
N ALA A 161 14.31 -3.78 15.91
CA ALA A 161 14.17 -2.34 16.17
C ALA A 161 15.21 -1.91 17.23
N LEU A 162 16.15 -1.05 16.84
CA LEU A 162 17.17 -0.49 17.71
C LEU A 162 16.68 0.80 18.40
N TRP A 163 15.74 1.51 17.78
CA TRP A 163 15.12 2.72 18.32
C TRP A 163 13.74 2.95 17.68
N LEU A 164 12.87 3.74 18.31
CA LEU A 164 11.52 4.05 17.83
C LEU A 164 11.38 5.58 17.69
N PRO A 165 11.62 6.14 16.48
CA PRO A 165 11.63 7.58 16.29
C PRO A 165 10.24 8.19 16.46
N ASN A 166 10.19 9.23 17.29
CA ASN A 166 9.02 10.07 17.51
C ASN A 166 9.48 11.52 17.40
N SER A 167 8.85 12.29 16.53
CA SER A 167 9.20 13.69 16.30
C SER A 167 7.95 14.47 15.90
N ALA A 168 7.85 15.72 16.31
CA ALA A 168 6.71 16.55 15.98
C ALA A 168 7.11 18.03 15.93
N ARG A 169 6.44 18.78 15.07
CA ARG A 169 6.46 20.24 15.07
C ARG A 169 5.03 20.75 15.17
N THR A 170 4.79 21.64 16.12
CA THR A 170 3.49 22.29 16.31
C THR A 170 3.72 23.78 16.58
N GLN A 171 3.65 24.57 15.52
CA GLN A 171 3.83 26.03 15.53
C GLN A 171 2.58 26.77 15.06
N GLY A 172 1.64 26.08 14.41
CA GLY A 172 0.36 26.64 13.98
C GLY A 172 -0.48 27.14 15.14
N ARG A 173 -1.26 28.21 14.89
CA ARG A 173 -2.24 28.76 15.82
C ARG A 173 -3.48 29.18 15.04
N GLY A 174 -4.62 28.62 15.40
CA GLY A 174 -5.91 28.97 14.80
C GLY A 174 -5.99 28.72 13.29
N GLY A 175 -7.08 29.22 12.70
CA GLY A 175 -7.29 29.23 11.26
C GLY A 175 -7.76 27.89 10.67
N ALA A 176 -8.05 27.92 9.36
CA ALA A 176 -8.35 26.72 8.59
C ALA A 176 -7.05 25.95 8.34
N VAL A 177 -7.09 24.62 8.47
CA VAL A 177 -5.92 23.76 8.28
C VAL A 177 -6.25 22.54 7.44
N THR A 178 -5.41 22.23 6.46
CA THR A 178 -5.42 20.98 5.71
C THR A 178 -4.33 20.06 6.23
N VAL A 179 -4.67 18.81 6.51
CA VAL A 179 -3.76 17.82 7.08
C VAL A 179 -3.84 16.51 6.31
N SER A 180 -2.74 16.05 5.73
CA SER A 180 -2.68 14.74 5.07
C SER A 180 -2.02 13.72 5.99
N CYS A 181 -2.56 12.51 5.98
CA CYS A 181 -2.19 11.41 6.87
C CYS A 181 -1.71 10.21 6.05
N ASP A 182 -0.67 9.54 6.56
CA ASP A 182 -0.18 8.28 6.00
C ASP A 182 0.45 7.40 7.09
N ALA A 183 0.56 6.11 6.83
CA ALA A 183 1.23 5.17 7.69
C ALA A 183 2.10 4.16 6.94
N SER A 184 3.20 3.77 7.58
CA SER A 184 4.12 2.74 7.11
C SER A 184 4.28 1.64 8.15
N SER A 185 4.42 0.39 7.70
CA SER A 185 4.67 -0.74 8.60
C SER A 185 5.63 -1.76 8.00
N ASP A 186 6.37 -2.45 8.85
CA ASP A 186 7.12 -3.66 8.50
C ASP A 186 6.20 -4.89 8.28
N THR A 187 4.88 -4.72 8.46
CA THR A 187 3.82 -5.74 8.41
C THR A 187 3.89 -6.83 9.47
N ARG A 188 4.70 -6.63 10.53
CA ARG A 188 4.93 -7.62 11.58
C ARG A 188 4.86 -7.02 12.98
N SER A 189 5.72 -6.04 13.26
CA SER A 189 6.03 -5.65 14.63
C SER A 189 6.26 -4.16 14.83
N ILE A 190 6.43 -3.38 13.76
CA ILE A 190 6.72 -1.95 13.82
C ILE A 190 5.79 -1.20 12.86
N GLY A 191 5.22 -0.12 13.38
CA GLY A 191 4.37 0.79 12.62
C GLY A 191 4.80 2.23 12.88
N SER A 192 4.77 3.02 11.82
CA SER A 192 5.05 4.44 11.79
C SER A 192 3.83 5.16 11.24
N THR A 193 3.31 6.12 11.97
CA THR A 193 2.21 6.99 11.51
C THR A 193 2.74 8.40 11.33
N CYS A 194 2.28 9.09 10.30
CA CYS A 194 2.59 10.48 10.08
C CYS A 194 1.35 11.29 9.67
N PHE A 195 1.29 12.53 10.15
CA PHE A 195 0.51 13.57 9.47
C PHE A 195 1.40 14.76 9.14
N VAL A 196 1.05 15.47 8.07
CA VAL A 196 1.64 16.75 7.69
C VAL A 196 0.53 17.76 7.40
N ALA A 197 0.65 18.95 7.99
CA ALA A 197 -0.28 20.06 7.79
C ALA A 197 0.28 21.10 6.79
N ASP A 198 -0.61 21.79 6.09
CA ASP A 198 -0.29 22.88 5.15
C ASP A 198 0.51 24.04 5.78
N ASN A 199 0.30 24.31 7.06
CA ASN A 199 1.05 25.28 7.84
C ASN A 199 2.50 24.82 8.18
N GLY A 200 2.86 23.59 7.82
CA GLY A 200 4.17 22.99 8.04
C GLY A 200 4.30 22.22 9.35
N ASP A 201 3.25 22.11 10.16
CA ASP A 201 3.25 21.21 11.31
C ASP A 201 3.21 19.75 10.87
N TYR A 202 3.74 18.88 11.71
CA TYR A 202 3.74 17.45 11.45
C TYR A 202 3.86 16.67 12.76
N GLN A 203 3.53 15.39 12.69
CA GLN A 203 3.85 14.44 13.74
C GLN A 203 4.25 13.12 13.10
N LEU A 204 5.37 12.57 13.54
CA LEU A 204 5.85 11.22 13.27
C LEU A 204 5.77 10.43 14.56
N ARG A 205 5.10 9.27 14.54
CA ARG A 205 5.11 8.32 15.66
C ARG A 205 5.44 6.92 15.18
N THR A 206 6.58 6.42 15.61
CA THR A 206 6.98 5.02 15.39
C THR A 206 6.83 4.24 16.69
N ARG A 207 6.20 3.06 16.62
CA ARG A 207 5.96 2.20 17.77
C ARG A 207 6.04 0.73 17.39
N ARG A 208 6.32 -0.11 18.39
CA ARG A 208 6.06 -1.55 18.27
C ARG A 208 4.56 -1.78 18.26
N THR A 209 4.07 -2.51 17.26
CA THR A 209 2.64 -2.74 17.08
C THR A 209 2.42 -3.93 16.15
N PRO A 210 1.52 -4.86 16.50
CA PRO A 210 1.12 -5.97 15.63
C PRO A 210 -0.05 -5.59 14.69
N VAL A 211 -0.56 -4.36 14.81
CA VAL A 211 -1.76 -3.92 14.08
C VAL A 211 -1.46 -3.70 12.60
N SER A 212 -2.51 -3.81 11.77
CA SER A 212 -2.44 -3.63 10.33
C SER A 212 -2.08 -2.20 9.93
N VAL A 213 -1.59 -2.02 8.70
CA VAL A 213 -1.41 -0.68 8.11
C VAL A 213 -2.75 0.08 8.10
N ASP A 214 -3.84 -0.58 7.74
CA ASP A 214 -5.18 0.03 7.74
C ASP A 214 -5.57 0.61 9.11
N GLU A 215 -5.22 -0.06 10.21
CA GLU A 215 -5.43 0.46 11.56
C GLU A 215 -4.50 1.63 11.90
N LEU A 216 -3.26 1.62 11.40
CA LEU A 216 -2.32 2.72 11.57
C LEU A 216 -2.75 3.97 10.81
N GLU A 217 -3.29 3.82 9.60
CA GLU A 217 -3.87 4.91 8.81
C GLU A 217 -5.02 5.59 9.56
N LEU A 218 -5.92 4.81 10.16
CA LEU A 218 -7.00 5.36 10.99
C LEU A 218 -6.47 6.06 12.26
N ASP A 219 -5.43 5.52 12.88
CA ASP A 219 -4.76 6.18 14.01
C ASP A 219 -4.11 7.51 13.56
N ALA A 220 -3.55 7.59 12.35
CA ALA A 220 -2.98 8.82 11.79
C ALA A 220 -4.06 9.90 11.61
N ILE A 221 -5.22 9.54 11.04
CA ILE A 221 -6.41 10.42 10.97
C ILE A 221 -6.84 10.88 12.37
N SER A 222 -6.85 9.96 13.35
CA SER A 222 -7.19 10.27 14.73
C SER A 222 -6.21 11.28 15.36
N HIS A 223 -4.91 11.18 15.03
CA HIS A 223 -3.90 12.14 15.47
C HIS A 223 -4.08 13.51 14.81
N ALA A 224 -4.44 13.57 13.52
CA ALA A 224 -4.71 14.82 12.82
C ALA A 224 -5.90 15.58 13.43
N LEU A 225 -6.99 14.88 13.77
CA LEU A 225 -8.14 15.48 14.46
C LEU A 225 -7.78 16.01 15.86
N LYS A 226 -6.97 15.27 16.63
CA LYS A 226 -6.47 15.75 17.93
C LYS A 226 -5.53 16.95 17.77
N TYR A 227 -4.78 16.99 16.68
CA TYR A 227 -3.93 18.12 16.36
C TYR A 227 -4.75 19.37 16.04
N SER A 228 -5.83 19.28 15.26
CA SER A 228 -6.68 20.44 14.94
C SER A 228 -7.27 21.09 16.20
N LEU A 229 -7.71 20.26 17.16
CA LEU A 229 -8.15 20.71 18.48
C LEU A 229 -7.03 21.42 19.24
N ARG A 230 -5.84 20.84 19.27
CA ARG A 230 -4.68 21.35 20.01
C ARG A 230 -4.20 22.72 19.49
N ILE A 231 -4.29 22.97 18.19
CA ILE A 231 -3.93 24.28 17.62
C ILE A 231 -5.08 25.30 17.64
N GLY A 232 -6.28 24.89 18.05
CA GLY A 232 -7.48 25.72 18.04
C GLY A 232 -7.95 26.09 16.62
N ALA A 233 -7.89 25.15 15.68
CA ALA A 233 -8.29 25.38 14.30
C ALA A 233 -9.74 25.88 14.18
N THR A 234 -10.01 26.77 13.22
CA THR A 234 -11.37 27.24 12.91
C THR A 234 -12.11 26.30 11.95
N SER A 235 -11.38 25.49 11.19
CA SER A 235 -11.88 24.37 10.38
C SER A 235 -10.73 23.43 10.05
N VAL A 236 -11.03 22.15 9.78
CA VAL A 236 -10.02 21.18 9.37
C VAL A 236 -10.49 20.35 8.18
N VAL A 237 -9.58 20.16 7.22
CA VAL A 237 -9.69 19.14 6.17
C VAL A 237 -8.64 18.07 6.44
N VAL A 238 -9.06 16.83 6.69
CA VAL A 238 -8.18 15.69 6.85
C VAL A 238 -8.19 14.84 5.59
N GLU A 239 -7.01 14.56 5.07
CA GLU A 239 -6.81 13.85 3.82
C GLU A 239 -6.09 12.52 4.06
N SER A 240 -6.50 11.49 3.34
CA SER A 240 -5.81 10.20 3.31
C SER A 240 -6.05 9.54 1.95
N ASP A 241 -5.07 8.77 1.47
CA ASP A 241 -5.22 7.92 0.29
C ASP A 241 -5.66 6.48 0.63
N SER A 242 -5.74 6.15 1.92
CA SER A 242 -6.15 4.85 2.41
C SER A 242 -7.66 4.67 2.35
N MET A 243 -8.11 3.97 1.30
CA MET A 243 -9.52 3.57 1.18
C MET A 243 -10.03 2.78 2.38
N ALA A 244 -9.20 1.91 2.96
CA ALA A 244 -9.60 1.12 4.12
C ALA A 244 -9.85 2.01 5.36
N ALA A 245 -9.00 3.01 5.59
CA ALA A 245 -9.20 3.97 6.67
C ALA A 245 -10.44 4.83 6.44
N LEU A 246 -10.68 5.28 5.20
CA LEU A 246 -11.86 6.07 4.85
C LEU A 246 -13.16 5.26 4.95
N GLU A 247 -13.16 3.98 4.57
CA GLU A 247 -14.29 3.09 4.80
C GLU A 247 -14.53 2.89 6.31
N ALA A 248 -13.49 2.80 7.13
CA ALA A 248 -13.60 2.71 8.59
C ALA A 248 -14.19 4.00 9.20
N VAL A 249 -13.75 5.17 8.72
CA VAL A 249 -14.30 6.48 9.08
C VAL A 249 -15.80 6.50 8.80
N GLU A 250 -16.19 6.10 7.59
CA GLU A 250 -17.59 6.12 7.17
C GLU A 250 -18.43 5.08 7.94
N HIS A 251 -17.87 3.90 8.23
CA HIS A 251 -18.50 2.93 9.12
C HIS A 251 -18.81 3.52 10.50
N VAL A 252 -17.83 4.20 11.12
CA VAL A 252 -18.03 4.87 12.42
C VAL A 252 -19.04 6.01 12.30
N ARG A 253 -19.05 6.77 11.21
CA ARG A 253 -20.03 7.85 11.00
C ARG A 253 -21.47 7.34 10.94
N ARG A 254 -21.71 6.18 10.32
CA ARG A 254 -23.05 5.59 10.21
C ARG A 254 -23.51 4.88 11.48
N SER A 255 -22.61 4.15 12.12
CA SER A 255 -22.98 3.18 13.17
C SER A 255 -22.48 3.56 14.58
N GLY A 256 -21.69 4.63 14.70
CA GLY A 256 -20.91 4.92 15.90
C GLY A 256 -19.84 3.86 16.18
N ALA A 257 -19.12 3.98 17.30
CA ALA A 257 -18.18 2.93 17.74
C ALA A 257 -18.86 1.67 18.32
N ARG A 258 -20.20 1.67 18.46
CA ARG A 258 -20.98 0.57 19.05
C ARG A 258 -21.35 -0.47 17.98
N GLY A 259 -20.41 -1.35 17.67
CA GLY A 259 -20.62 -2.43 16.69
C GLY A 259 -19.28 -3.04 16.27
N ARG A 260 -18.73 -3.90 17.13
CA ARG A 260 -17.31 -4.25 17.18
C ARG A 260 -16.88 -5.15 16.02
N ARG A 261 -16.36 -4.56 14.94
CA ARG A 261 -15.23 -5.00 14.10
C ARG A 261 -15.42 -4.43 12.71
N PHE A 262 -14.52 -3.54 12.31
CA PHE A 262 -14.37 -3.14 10.92
C PHE A 262 -13.12 -3.81 10.38
N ARG A 263 -13.20 -4.41 9.19
CA ARG A 263 -12.15 -5.21 8.50
C ARG A 263 -10.71 -4.87 8.94
N GLY A 264 -10.11 -5.71 9.79
CA GLY A 264 -8.69 -5.56 10.17
C GLY A 264 -8.36 -4.36 11.07
N VAL A 265 -9.37 -3.66 11.60
CA VAL A 265 -9.26 -2.52 12.51
C VAL A 265 -9.84 -2.89 13.88
N SER A 266 -9.04 -2.71 14.92
CA SER A 266 -9.46 -2.99 16.30
C SER A 266 -10.58 -2.06 16.76
N ALA A 267 -11.45 -2.55 17.66
CA ALA A 267 -12.47 -1.73 18.30
C ALA A 267 -11.87 -0.54 19.07
N GLY A 268 -10.65 -0.71 19.60
CA GLY A 268 -9.90 0.37 20.26
C GLY A 268 -9.57 1.51 19.31
N SER A 269 -9.10 1.20 18.09
CA SER A 269 -8.81 2.22 17.07
C SER A 269 -10.08 2.94 16.61
N LEU A 270 -11.16 2.20 16.35
CA LEU A 270 -12.47 2.78 16.03
C LEU A 270 -12.98 3.73 17.14
N THR A 271 -12.80 3.35 18.41
CA THR A 271 -13.20 4.18 19.56
C THR A 271 -12.36 5.45 19.67
N ARG A 272 -11.04 5.36 19.46
CA ARG A 272 -10.14 6.53 19.48
C ARG A 272 -10.51 7.51 18.36
N PHE A 273 -10.79 7.00 17.17
CA PHE A 273 -11.27 7.80 16.06
C PHE A 273 -12.62 8.46 16.37
N ASP A 274 -13.62 7.70 16.81
CA ASP A 274 -14.96 8.19 17.15
C ASP A 274 -14.91 9.29 18.22
N GLN A 275 -14.05 9.13 19.23
CA GLN A 275 -13.83 10.17 20.24
C GLN A 275 -13.21 11.43 19.63
N ALA A 276 -12.08 11.30 18.92
CA ALA A 276 -11.38 12.45 18.33
C ALA A 276 -12.26 13.21 17.32
N HIS A 277 -13.04 12.48 16.51
CA HIS A 277 -13.95 13.05 15.53
C HIS A 277 -15.12 13.79 16.19
N ARG A 278 -15.72 13.23 17.25
CA ARG A 278 -16.80 13.92 18.00
C ARG A 278 -16.29 15.17 18.71
N GLU A 279 -15.11 15.12 19.30
CA GLU A 279 -14.50 16.27 19.95
C GLU A 279 -14.18 17.38 18.93
N ALA A 280 -13.56 17.03 17.79
CA ALA A 280 -13.26 17.97 16.72
C ALA A 280 -14.53 18.62 16.13
N ARG A 281 -15.57 17.83 15.83
CA ARG A 281 -16.84 18.33 15.28
C ARG A 281 -17.62 19.26 16.22
N LYS A 282 -17.40 19.16 17.54
CA LYS A 282 -17.97 20.11 18.52
C LYS A 282 -17.25 21.45 18.50
N ALA A 283 -15.95 21.45 18.18
CA ALA A 283 -15.12 22.64 18.22
C ALA A 283 -15.15 23.43 16.90
N HIS A 284 -15.15 22.75 15.76
CA HIS A 284 -15.06 23.37 14.43
C HIS A 284 -15.57 22.44 13.31
N PRO A 285 -15.85 22.97 12.10
CA PRO A 285 -16.11 22.14 10.93
C PRO A 285 -14.97 21.14 10.65
N VAL A 286 -15.35 19.92 10.26
CA VAL A 286 -14.43 18.82 9.95
C VAL A 286 -14.85 18.21 8.61
N GLU A 287 -13.93 18.20 7.65
CA GLU A 287 -14.03 17.43 6.42
C GLU A 287 -12.98 16.32 6.45
N ILE A 288 -13.36 15.10 6.09
CA ILE A 288 -12.42 13.99 5.87
C ILE A 288 -12.62 13.51 4.45
N ARG A 289 -11.58 13.56 3.62
CA ARG A 289 -11.68 13.28 2.18
C ARG A 289 -10.56 12.40 1.67
N ARG A 290 -10.83 11.78 0.52
CA ARG A 290 -9.85 10.98 -0.20
C ARG A 290 -8.93 11.87 -1.02
N VAL A 291 -7.63 11.61 -0.95
CA VAL A 291 -6.65 12.07 -1.94
C VAL A 291 -6.11 10.88 -2.72
N LEU A 292 -5.65 11.12 -3.95
CA LEU A 292 -5.08 10.04 -4.76
C LEU A 292 -3.62 9.83 -4.34
N GLY A 293 -3.31 8.63 -3.81
CA GLY A 293 -1.96 8.24 -3.45
C GLY A 293 -1.00 8.38 -4.62
N HIS A 294 0.21 8.87 -4.35
CA HIS A 294 1.28 9.13 -5.34
C HIS A 294 0.92 10.07 -6.51
N SER A 295 -0.21 10.80 -6.44
CA SER A 295 -0.77 11.55 -7.58
C SER A 295 -0.47 13.05 -7.57
N GLY A 296 0.64 13.45 -6.95
CA GLY A 296 1.05 14.86 -6.94
C GLY A 296 0.65 15.66 -5.72
N ASP A 297 -0.23 15.15 -4.83
CA ASP A 297 -0.57 15.88 -3.61
C ASP A 297 0.69 16.09 -2.73
N PRO A 298 1.11 17.35 -2.49
CA PRO A 298 2.38 17.58 -1.84
C PRO A 298 2.41 17.19 -0.37
N LEU A 299 1.27 17.27 0.33
CA LEU A 299 1.17 16.98 1.76
C LEU A 299 1.12 15.47 2.00
N ASN A 300 0.34 14.74 1.22
CA ASN A 300 0.29 13.27 1.27
C ASN A 300 1.64 12.66 0.92
N GLN A 301 2.35 13.19 -0.08
CA GLN A 301 3.72 12.75 -0.39
C GLN A 301 4.69 12.98 0.77
N ALA A 302 4.55 14.10 1.48
CA ALA A 302 5.38 14.37 2.64
C ALA A 302 5.04 13.43 3.80
N ALA A 303 3.76 13.17 4.06
CA ALA A 303 3.31 12.22 5.08
C ALA A 303 3.86 10.81 4.82
N ASP A 304 3.72 10.29 3.59
CA ASP A 304 4.25 8.97 3.18
C ASP A 304 5.77 8.90 3.33
N GLN A 305 6.48 9.91 2.82
CA GLN A 305 7.93 9.95 2.93
C GLN A 305 8.40 9.97 4.39
N ILE A 306 7.75 10.76 5.27
CA ILE A 306 8.12 10.86 6.68
C ILE A 306 7.78 9.59 7.45
N ALA A 307 6.59 9.01 7.22
CA ALA A 307 6.19 7.75 7.84
C ALA A 307 7.19 6.64 7.48
N TYR A 308 7.58 6.55 6.20
CA TYR A 308 8.56 5.59 5.72
C TYR A 308 9.96 5.82 6.32
N LEU A 309 10.43 7.06 6.37
CA LEU A 309 11.71 7.41 6.99
C LEU A 309 11.77 7.01 8.47
N GLY A 310 10.69 7.24 9.22
CA GLY A 310 10.59 6.82 10.63
C GLY A 310 10.69 5.30 10.78
N LEU A 311 9.98 4.55 9.94
CA LEU A 311 10.07 3.10 9.91
C LEU A 311 11.51 2.63 9.60
N ARG A 312 12.16 3.24 8.60
CA ARG A 312 13.53 2.89 8.20
C ARG A 312 14.57 3.24 9.24
N ALA A 313 14.42 4.38 9.92
CA ALA A 313 15.33 4.76 10.99
C ALA A 313 15.25 3.80 12.19
N SER A 314 14.14 3.08 12.38
CA SER A 314 13.95 2.20 13.53
C SER A 314 14.91 1.00 13.59
N VAL A 315 15.47 0.57 12.45
CA VAL A 315 16.42 -0.55 12.37
C VAL A 315 17.88 -0.14 12.52
N HIS A 316 18.13 1.13 12.84
CA HIS A 316 19.46 1.71 13.01
C HIS A 316 19.63 2.33 14.41
N PRO A 317 20.87 2.39 14.95
CA PRO A 317 21.13 3.10 16.20
C PRO A 317 20.73 4.57 16.10
N ARG A 318 20.20 5.14 17.19
CA ARG A 318 19.73 6.53 17.24
C ARG A 318 20.80 7.51 16.77
N ASP A 319 22.02 7.42 17.32
CA ASP A 319 23.12 8.33 17.02
C ASP A 319 23.49 8.37 15.53
N ALA A 320 23.26 7.27 14.81
CA ALA A 320 23.53 7.18 13.38
C ALA A 320 22.35 7.68 12.52
N ALA A 321 21.11 7.54 12.98
CA ALA A 321 19.90 7.73 12.17
C ALA A 321 19.13 9.03 12.46
N GLU A 322 19.27 9.63 13.64
CA GLU A 322 18.47 10.78 14.07
C GLU A 322 18.71 12.02 13.20
N ALA A 323 19.97 12.40 12.96
CA ALA A 323 20.28 13.56 12.13
C ALA A 323 19.84 13.38 10.65
N PRO A 324 20.10 12.23 10.00
CA PRO A 324 19.57 11.95 8.66
C PRO A 324 18.03 11.94 8.61
N LEU A 325 17.36 11.39 9.62
CA LEU A 325 15.90 11.41 9.72
C LEU A 325 15.37 12.84 9.75
N HIS A 326 15.88 13.69 10.64
CA HIS A 326 15.48 15.10 10.72
C HIS A 326 15.77 15.87 9.43
N LYS A 327 16.90 15.59 8.78
CA LYS A 327 17.20 16.15 7.46
C LYS A 327 16.16 15.74 6.42
N GLY A 328 15.78 14.46 6.39
CA GLY A 328 14.76 13.92 5.48
C GLY A 328 13.39 14.53 5.71
N ILE A 329 12.96 14.64 6.97
CA ILE A 329 11.72 15.30 7.36
C ILE A 329 11.70 16.76 6.86
N ASN A 330 12.76 17.52 7.14
CA ASN A 330 12.84 18.92 6.71
C ASN A 330 12.80 19.06 5.18
N GLN A 331 13.42 18.14 4.44
CA GLN A 331 13.35 18.14 2.97
C GLN A 331 11.95 17.84 2.45
N ALA A 332 11.26 16.84 3.02
CA ALA A 332 9.88 16.50 2.65
C ALA A 332 8.93 17.70 2.88
N LEU A 333 9.03 18.33 4.05
CA LEU A 333 8.22 19.50 4.40
C LEU A 333 8.52 20.71 3.51
N LYS A 334 9.80 20.97 3.20
CA LYS A 334 10.20 22.06 2.29
C LYS A 334 9.64 21.83 0.88
N LYS A 335 9.71 20.60 0.38
CA LYS A 335 9.17 20.23 -0.94
C LYS A 335 7.65 20.40 -0.98
N ALA A 336 6.94 19.96 0.06
CA ALA A 336 5.49 20.11 0.15
C ALA A 336 5.07 21.60 0.11
N ARG A 337 5.67 22.43 0.96
CA ARG A 337 5.38 23.88 1.00
C ARG A 337 5.67 24.58 -0.32
N ALA A 338 6.79 24.24 -0.97
CA ALA A 338 7.16 24.82 -2.25
C ALA A 338 6.18 24.43 -3.39
N ALA A 339 5.49 23.31 -3.28
CA ALA A 339 4.49 22.89 -4.26
C ALA A 339 3.10 23.48 -3.98
N LEU A 340 2.77 23.79 -2.72
CA LEU A 340 1.53 24.49 -2.35
C LEU A 340 1.52 25.99 -2.72
N GLN A 341 2.70 26.58 -2.97
CA GLN A 341 2.87 27.99 -3.34
C GLN A 341 2.87 28.24 -4.86
N LYS A 342 2.74 27.18 -5.67
CA LYS A 342 2.72 27.25 -7.15
C LYS A 342 1.30 27.16 -7.67
#